data_AF-A0A812T9E2-F1
#
_entry.id   AF-A0A812T9E2-F1
#
_cell.length_a   1.000
_cell.length_b   1.000
_cell.length_c   1.000
_cell.angle_alpha   90.00
_cell.angle_beta   90.00
_cell.angle_gamma   90.00
#
_symmetry.space_group_name_H-M   'P 1'
#
loop_
_entity.id
_entity.type
_entity.pdbx_description
1 polymer ?
#
loop_
_entity_poly.entity_id
_entity_poly.type
_entity_poly.pdbx_seq_one_letter_code
_entity_poly.pdbx_strand_id
1 'polypeptide(L)'
;MSMGEIRQKMQPASEHLAKPLPASERLARAQRQQARITGLVYTPETTPSHYLVDLFNDQLEQGTISWVAPEKCASRAEEMQQSKKDRALQLTLDGQIKVQAKSGEVRCNASTDSKLRAAWQRRSLAMDMAGLATFIAVERWVHHLFATFAREVPDGYAPIQLKQLVEADKRLFMLAAECLPADLRAARAGEETPLDKQIGLLMYSPEISQYL
;
A
#
# COMPACT_ATOMS: atom_id res chain seq x y z
N MET A 1 15.93 27.32 7.17
CA MET A 1 15.14 26.14 7.57
C MET A 1 16.12 25.14 8.17
N SER A 2 15.93 24.77 9.43
CA SER A 2 16.92 24.03 10.22
C SER A 2 16.78 22.52 10.00
N MET A 3 17.90 21.80 9.95
CA MET A 3 17.99 20.34 9.79
C MET A 3 17.18 19.53 10.82
N GLY A 4 16.66 20.18 11.87
CA GLY A 4 15.72 19.58 12.83
C GLY A 4 14.34 19.26 12.25
N GLU A 5 13.87 20.00 11.25
CA GLU A 5 12.53 19.79 10.65
C GLU A 5 12.52 18.61 9.66
N ILE A 6 13.69 18.27 9.10
CA ILE A 6 13.86 17.17 8.14
C ILE A 6 13.84 15.81 8.86
N ARG A 7 14.33 15.74 10.11
CA ARG A 7 14.27 14.51 10.92
C ARG A 7 12.88 14.18 11.46
N GLN A 8 11.97 15.15 11.53
CA GLN A 8 10.62 14.91 12.03
C GLN A 8 9.70 14.25 10.98
N LYS A 9 10.08 14.29 9.69
CA LYS A 9 9.31 13.66 8.60
C LYS A 9 9.61 12.17 8.37
N MET A 10 10.57 11.59 9.09
CA MET A 10 10.84 10.16 9.10
C MET A 10 10.87 9.63 10.53
N GLN A 11 9.76 9.75 11.25
CA GLN A 11 9.56 8.89 12.41
C GLN A 11 9.35 7.45 11.92
N PRO A 12 10.02 6.44 12.50
CA PRO A 12 9.53 5.07 12.40
C PRO A 12 8.09 5.11 12.91
N ALA A 13 7.15 4.56 12.15
CA ALA A 13 5.72 4.58 12.48
C ALA A 13 5.55 4.29 13.97
N SER A 14 5.27 5.34 14.76
CA SER A 14 4.69 5.18 16.09
C SER A 14 3.50 4.24 15.92
N GLU A 15 3.20 3.40 16.91
CA GLU A 15 2.01 2.54 16.94
C GLU A 15 0.72 3.37 16.96
N HIS A 16 0.52 4.19 15.93
CA HIS A 16 -0.66 4.92 15.61
C HIS A 16 -1.57 3.91 14.94
N LEU A 17 -2.52 3.42 15.71
CA LEU A 17 -3.61 2.62 15.17
C LEU A 17 -4.39 3.54 14.22
N ALA A 18 -4.37 3.21 12.93
CA ALA A 18 -5.11 3.95 11.91
C ALA A 18 -6.59 4.07 12.32
N LYS A 19 -7.16 5.26 12.16
CA LYS A 19 -8.58 5.46 12.45
C LYS A 19 -9.42 4.65 11.46
N PRO A 20 -10.29 3.74 11.94
CA PRO A 20 -11.02 2.85 11.06
C PRO A 20 -12.07 3.63 10.27
N LEU A 21 -12.14 3.42 8.95
CA LEU A 21 -13.25 3.98 8.17
C LEU A 21 -14.60 3.40 8.64
N PRO A 22 -15.67 4.21 8.66
CA PRO A 22 -17.03 3.71 8.87
C PRO A 22 -17.39 2.62 7.85
N ALA A 23 -18.16 1.61 8.29
CA ALA A 23 -18.52 0.48 7.44
C ALA A 23 -19.34 0.89 6.19
N SER A 24 -20.28 1.82 6.36
CA SER A 24 -21.10 2.37 5.28
C SER A 24 -20.26 3.09 4.24
N GLU A 25 -19.31 3.91 4.69
CA GLU A 25 -18.42 4.64 3.81
C GLU A 25 -17.49 3.70 3.06
N ARG A 26 -16.89 2.72 3.74
CA ARG A 26 -16.02 1.71 3.11
C ARG A 26 -16.75 0.96 2.01
N LEU A 27 -17.99 0.53 2.25
CA LEU A 27 -18.82 -0.13 1.25
C LEU A 27 -19.09 0.78 0.05
N ALA A 28 -19.45 2.04 0.29
CA ALA A 28 -19.68 3.02 -0.78
C ALA A 28 -18.42 3.31 -1.60
N ARG A 29 -17.23 3.33 -0.98
CA ARG A 29 -15.96 3.50 -1.69
C ARG A 29 -15.60 2.25 -2.53
N ALA A 30 -15.81 1.05 -1.98
CA ALA A 30 -15.60 -0.21 -2.70
C ALA A 30 -16.50 -0.33 -3.94
N GLN A 31 -17.80 -0.02 -3.81
CA GLN A 31 -18.74 -0.05 -4.93
C GLN A 31 -18.36 0.95 -6.04
N ARG A 32 -17.97 2.17 -5.67
CA ARG A 32 -17.48 3.18 -6.63
C ARG A 32 -16.22 2.72 -7.36
N GLN A 33 -15.29 2.10 -6.63
CA GLN A 33 -14.07 1.54 -7.22
C GLN A 33 -14.40 0.42 -8.21
N GLN A 34 -15.22 -0.55 -7.83
CA GLN A 34 -15.64 -1.67 -8.68
C GLN A 34 -16.37 -1.21 -9.93
N ALA A 35 -17.19 -0.17 -9.85
CA ALA A 35 -17.87 0.40 -11.00
C ALA A 35 -16.90 1.08 -12.00
N ARG A 36 -15.82 1.69 -11.50
CA ARG A 36 -14.84 2.41 -12.34
C ARG A 36 -13.75 1.51 -12.90
N ILE A 37 -13.25 0.56 -12.11
CA ILE A 37 -12.16 -0.34 -12.47
C ILE A 37 -12.75 -1.66 -12.96
N THR A 38 -12.95 -1.75 -14.27
CA THR A 38 -13.42 -2.94 -14.97
C THR A 38 -12.24 -3.83 -15.40
N GLY A 39 -12.46 -5.14 -15.48
CA GLY A 39 -11.43 -6.11 -15.90
C GLY A 39 -10.63 -6.77 -14.76
N LEU A 40 -10.82 -6.34 -13.51
CA LEU A 40 -10.31 -7.03 -12.33
C LEU A 40 -11.39 -7.92 -11.71
N VAL A 41 -11.02 -9.14 -11.29
CA VAL A 41 -11.92 -10.03 -10.57
C VAL A 41 -11.78 -9.77 -9.08
N TYR A 42 -12.85 -9.26 -8.46
CA TYR A 42 -12.89 -8.99 -7.03
C TYR A 42 -13.27 -10.25 -6.27
N THR A 43 -12.30 -10.82 -5.56
CA THR A 43 -12.48 -11.95 -4.63
C THR A 43 -11.91 -11.56 -3.27
N PRO A 44 -12.20 -12.31 -2.19
CA PRO A 44 -11.58 -12.08 -0.88
C PRO A 44 -10.04 -12.07 -0.91
N GLU A 45 -9.42 -12.75 -1.88
CA GLU A 45 -7.97 -12.84 -2.08
C GLU A 45 -7.40 -11.60 -2.78
N THR A 46 -8.12 -11.04 -3.77
CA THR A 46 -7.69 -9.83 -4.50
C THR A 46 -8.11 -8.53 -3.81
N THR A 47 -9.15 -8.59 -2.97
CA THR A 47 -9.64 -7.44 -2.20
C THR A 47 -8.65 -7.13 -1.06
N PRO A 48 -8.22 -5.87 -0.89
CA PRO A 48 -7.35 -5.50 0.22
C PRO A 48 -8.03 -5.67 1.58
N SER A 49 -7.23 -5.94 2.61
CA SER A 49 -7.68 -5.94 4.01
C SER A 49 -8.20 -4.57 4.44
N HIS A 50 -9.12 -4.53 5.39
CA HIS A 50 -9.59 -3.27 5.96
C HIS A 50 -8.46 -2.52 6.65
N TYR A 51 -7.57 -3.25 7.35
CA TYR A 51 -6.36 -2.69 7.94
C TYR A 51 -5.52 -1.87 6.94
N LEU A 52 -5.30 -2.39 5.73
CA LEU A 52 -4.50 -1.70 4.71
C LEU A 52 -5.20 -0.43 4.19
N VAL A 53 -6.53 -0.47 4.01
CA VAL A 53 -7.31 0.69 3.57
C VAL A 53 -7.30 1.78 4.64
N ASP A 54 -7.49 1.39 5.91
CA ASP A 54 -7.49 2.32 7.05
C ASP A 54 -6.10 2.98 7.19
N LEU A 55 -5.01 2.23 7.00
CA LEU A 55 -3.64 2.74 7.00
C LEU A 55 -3.42 3.86 5.98
N PHE A 56 -3.91 3.69 4.74
CA PHE A 56 -3.77 4.73 3.71
C PHE A 56 -4.73 5.91 3.90
N ASN A 57 -5.91 5.68 4.48
CA ASN A 57 -6.81 6.78 4.83
C ASN A 57 -6.23 7.64 5.96
N ASP A 58 -5.57 7.04 6.94
CA ASP A 58 -4.85 7.78 7.99
C ASP A 58 -3.70 8.62 7.41
N GLN A 59 -2.93 8.06 6.45
CA GLN A 59 -1.92 8.84 5.69
C GLN A 59 -2.53 10.03 4.94
N LEU A 60 -3.69 9.83 4.29
CA LEU A 60 -4.41 10.91 3.62
C LEU A 60 -4.89 11.99 4.59
N GLU A 61 -5.43 11.59 5.76
CA GLU A 61 -5.88 12.52 6.80
C GLU A 61 -4.74 13.34 7.41
N GLN A 62 -3.58 12.72 7.60
CA GLN A 62 -2.37 13.36 8.13
C GLN A 62 -1.61 14.18 7.08
N GLY A 63 -1.97 14.08 5.80
CA GLY A 63 -1.24 14.75 4.72
C GLY A 63 0.21 14.25 4.58
N THR A 64 0.49 13.01 5.01
CA THR A 64 1.83 12.43 4.99
C THR A 64 1.79 11.05 4.35
N ILE A 65 2.73 10.77 3.45
CA ILE A 65 2.85 9.45 2.82
C ILE A 65 4.04 8.72 3.42
N SER A 66 3.85 7.43 3.71
CA SER A 66 4.94 6.55 4.11
C SER A 66 4.92 5.27 3.30
N TRP A 67 6.11 4.73 3.01
CA TRP A 67 6.23 3.48 2.30
C TRP A 67 5.68 2.32 3.13
N VAL A 68 4.69 1.62 2.57
CA VAL A 68 4.08 0.44 3.19
C VAL A 68 4.72 -0.81 2.61
N ALA A 69 5.35 -1.60 3.48
CA ALA A 69 6.02 -2.83 3.10
C ALA A 69 5.04 -3.83 2.46
N PRO A 70 5.48 -4.62 1.46
CA PRO A 70 4.64 -5.61 0.79
C PRO A 70 3.97 -6.60 1.75
N GLU A 71 4.65 -6.96 2.85
CA GLU A 71 4.17 -7.89 3.87
C GLU A 71 2.98 -7.34 4.64
N LYS A 72 2.73 -6.03 4.61
CA LYS A 72 1.54 -5.40 5.23
C LYS A 72 0.37 -5.29 4.25
N CYS A 73 0.58 -5.60 2.97
CA CYS A 73 -0.43 -5.45 1.93
C CYS A 73 -1.37 -6.66 1.86
N ALA A 74 -1.94 -7.04 3.01
CA ALA A 74 -2.72 -8.26 3.19
C ALA A 74 -4.12 -8.21 2.54
N SER A 75 -4.67 -9.38 2.24
CA SER A 75 -5.97 -9.57 1.59
C SER A 75 -7.09 -9.65 2.63
N ARG A 76 -8.34 -9.50 2.18
CA ARG A 76 -9.50 -9.68 3.05
C ARG A 76 -9.60 -11.12 3.59
N ALA A 77 -9.24 -12.12 2.77
CA ALA A 77 -9.16 -13.51 3.18
C ALA A 77 -8.16 -13.73 4.33
N GLU A 78 -6.94 -13.19 4.20
CA GLU A 78 -5.89 -13.29 5.22
C GLU A 78 -6.29 -12.57 6.52
N GLU A 79 -6.90 -11.39 6.42
CA GLU A 79 -7.43 -10.64 7.57
C GLU A 79 -8.48 -11.43 8.33
N MET A 80 -9.43 -12.07 7.63
CA MET A 80 -10.45 -12.91 8.25
C MET A 80 -9.84 -14.14 8.94
N GLN A 81 -8.82 -14.75 8.35
CA GLN A 81 -8.13 -15.90 8.94
C GLN A 81 -7.35 -15.52 10.20
N GLN A 82 -6.58 -14.43 10.16
CA GLN A 82 -5.80 -13.95 11.30
C GLN A 82 -6.71 -13.50 12.45
N SER A 83 -7.79 -12.78 12.13
CA SER A 83 -8.82 -12.39 13.12
C SER A 83 -9.44 -13.59 13.84
N LYS A 84 -9.66 -14.71 13.13
CA LYS A 84 -10.17 -15.95 13.74
C LYS A 84 -9.14 -16.60 14.66
N LYS A 85 -7.87 -16.65 14.23
CA LYS A 85 -6.77 -17.21 15.01
C LYS A 85 -6.55 -16.44 16.31
N ASP A 86 -6.56 -15.11 16.25
CA ASP A 86 -6.38 -14.25 17.43
C ASP A 86 -7.50 -14.44 18.45
N ARG A 87 -8.76 -14.52 17.98
CA ARG A 87 -9.91 -14.81 18.85
C ARG A 87 -9.81 -16.19 19.50
N ALA A 88 -9.39 -17.22 18.75
CA ALA A 88 -9.21 -18.58 19.28
C ALA A 88 -8.11 -18.65 20.35
N LEU A 89 -7.03 -17.89 20.19
CA LEU A 89 -5.96 -17.79 21.18
C LEU A 89 -6.45 -17.10 22.46
N GLN A 90 -7.23 -16.02 22.33
CA GLN A 90 -7.83 -15.32 23.48
C GLN A 90 -8.81 -16.21 24.27
N LEU A 91 -9.58 -17.06 23.57
CA LEU A 91 -10.54 -17.97 24.21
C LEU A 91 -9.86 -19.09 25.03
N THR A 92 -8.63 -19.46 24.68
CA THR A 92 -7.90 -20.55 25.37
C THR A 92 -7.16 -20.07 26.62
N LEU A 93 -6.90 -18.77 26.76
CA LEU A 93 -5.97 -18.27 27.79
C LEU A 93 -6.63 -18.00 29.16
N ASP A 94 -7.90 -17.58 29.23
CA ASP A 94 -8.41 -16.98 30.47
C ASP A 94 -9.76 -17.52 30.99
N GLY A 95 -10.53 -18.31 30.24
CA GLY A 95 -11.86 -18.81 30.69
C GLY A 95 -12.89 -17.71 31.05
N GLN A 96 -12.49 -16.44 31.03
CA GLN A 96 -13.29 -15.24 31.22
C GLN A 96 -13.20 -14.39 29.96
N ILE A 97 -14.37 -14.01 29.44
CA ILE A 97 -14.50 -13.23 28.21
C ILE A 97 -14.06 -11.78 28.50
N LYS A 98 -12.79 -11.47 28.21
CA LYS A 98 -12.34 -10.09 28.00
C LYS A 98 -12.05 -9.88 26.52
N VAL A 99 -13.06 -9.39 25.80
CA VAL A 99 -12.91 -9.00 24.39
C VAL A 99 -12.12 -7.68 24.34
N GLN A 100 -10.79 -7.77 24.36
CA GLN A 100 -9.95 -6.71 23.81
C GLN A 100 -9.48 -7.16 22.43
N ALA A 101 -10.23 -6.75 21.41
CA ALA A 101 -9.78 -6.83 20.03
C ALA A 101 -8.67 -5.80 19.84
N LYS A 102 -7.42 -6.17 20.16
CA LYS A 102 -6.27 -5.47 19.57
C LYS A 102 -6.36 -5.74 18.07
N SER A 103 -6.63 -4.71 17.27
CA SER A 103 -6.52 -4.79 15.82
C SER A 103 -5.04 -4.98 15.49
N GLY A 104 -4.59 -6.24 15.51
CA GLY A 104 -3.24 -6.61 15.15
C GLY A 104 -2.96 -6.24 13.70
N GLU A 105 -1.71 -5.86 13.44
CA GLU A 105 -1.22 -5.67 12.08
C GLU A 105 -1.46 -6.96 11.27
N VAL A 106 -2.24 -6.85 10.19
CA VAL A 106 -2.50 -7.97 9.29
C VAL A 106 -1.34 -8.11 8.33
N ARG A 107 -0.76 -9.30 8.25
CA ARG A 107 0.39 -9.58 7.37
C ARG A 107 0.09 -10.57 6.27
N CYS A 108 0.79 -10.47 5.16
CA CYS A 108 0.80 -11.46 4.08
C CYS A 108 2.22 -11.89 3.73
N ASN A 109 2.33 -13.02 3.04
CA ASN A 109 3.61 -13.45 2.47
C ASN A 109 3.82 -12.74 1.11
N ALA A 110 4.97 -12.08 0.93
CA ALA A 110 5.39 -11.43 -0.32
C ALA A 110 6.75 -11.94 -0.83
N SER A 111 7.15 -13.16 -0.47
CA SER A 111 8.51 -13.69 -0.69
C SER A 111 8.79 -14.17 -2.11
N THR A 112 7.77 -14.33 -2.95
CA THR A 112 7.90 -14.73 -4.36
C THR A 112 7.38 -13.63 -5.27
N ASP A 113 7.85 -13.62 -6.52
CA ASP A 113 7.42 -12.69 -7.57
C ASP A 113 5.89 -12.52 -7.67
N SER A 114 5.18 -13.64 -7.75
CA SER A 114 3.72 -13.70 -7.89
C SER A 114 3.01 -13.17 -6.64
N LYS A 115 3.54 -13.50 -5.46
CA LYS A 115 2.99 -13.02 -4.19
C LYS A 115 3.23 -11.53 -3.98
N LEU A 116 4.42 -11.04 -4.35
CA LEU A 116 4.74 -9.61 -4.34
C LEU A 116 3.83 -8.84 -5.29
N ARG A 117 3.63 -9.35 -6.52
CA ARG A 117 2.73 -8.73 -7.50
C ARG A 117 1.30 -8.62 -6.99
N ALA A 118 0.79 -9.68 -6.35
CA ALA A 118 -0.54 -9.70 -5.74
C ALA A 118 -0.65 -8.77 -4.51
N ALA A 119 0.40 -8.68 -3.69
CA ALA A 119 0.49 -7.73 -2.58
C ALA A 119 0.42 -6.28 -3.07
N TRP A 120 1.19 -5.95 -4.11
CA TRP A 120 1.16 -4.61 -4.68
C TRP A 120 -0.13 -4.28 -5.44
N GLN A 121 -0.81 -5.25 -6.05
CA GLN A 121 -2.14 -5.02 -6.61
C GLN A 121 -3.15 -4.63 -5.51
N ARG A 122 -3.12 -5.31 -4.36
CA ARG A 122 -3.92 -4.96 -3.19
C ARG A 122 -3.56 -3.58 -2.66
N ARG A 123 -2.27 -3.22 -2.66
CA ARG A 123 -1.82 -1.85 -2.33
C ARG A 123 -2.43 -0.81 -3.27
N SER A 124 -2.36 -1.03 -4.59
CA SER A 124 -2.97 -0.14 -5.59
C SER A 124 -4.46 0.06 -5.33
N LEU A 125 -5.19 -1.02 -5.05
CA LEU A 125 -6.63 -0.97 -4.73
C LEU A 125 -6.89 -0.23 -3.42
N ALA A 126 -6.08 -0.45 -2.38
CA ALA A 126 -6.27 0.19 -1.08
C ALA A 126 -5.97 1.70 -1.12
N MET A 127 -4.92 2.12 -1.83
CA MET A 127 -4.62 3.54 -2.05
C MET A 127 -5.77 4.26 -2.78
N ASP A 128 -6.36 3.59 -3.76
CA ASP A 128 -7.49 4.10 -4.53
C ASP A 128 -8.78 4.17 -3.70
N MET A 129 -9.06 3.16 -2.87
CA MET A 129 -10.15 3.22 -1.89
C MET A 129 -9.94 4.30 -0.83
N ALA A 130 -8.71 4.54 -0.40
CA ALA A 130 -8.39 5.62 0.52
C ALA A 130 -8.55 7.00 -0.13
N GLY A 131 -8.42 7.09 -1.45
CA GLY A 131 -8.39 8.35 -2.20
C GLY A 131 -7.00 9.02 -2.20
N LEU A 132 -5.97 8.25 -1.87
CA LEU A 132 -4.57 8.70 -1.78
C LEU A 132 -3.87 8.72 -3.14
N ALA A 133 -4.16 7.74 -3.99
CA ALA A 133 -3.68 7.65 -5.36
C ALA A 133 -4.67 6.85 -6.21
N THR A 134 -4.74 7.10 -7.52
CA THR A 134 -5.59 6.26 -8.38
C THR A 134 -4.96 4.89 -8.61
N PHE A 135 -5.82 3.87 -8.73
CA PHE A 135 -5.38 2.51 -9.01
C PHE A 135 -4.48 2.45 -10.24
N ILE A 136 -4.86 3.15 -11.31
CA ILE A 136 -4.13 3.15 -12.58
C ILE A 136 -2.72 3.74 -12.42
N ALA A 137 -2.55 4.82 -11.66
CA ALA A 137 -1.23 5.42 -11.47
C ALA A 137 -0.27 4.46 -10.72
N VAL A 138 -0.74 3.88 -9.61
CA VAL A 138 0.06 2.93 -8.81
C VAL A 138 0.29 1.63 -9.58
N GLU A 139 -0.71 1.14 -10.30
CA GLU A 139 -0.61 -0.11 -11.06
C GLU A 139 0.32 0.03 -12.27
N ARG A 140 0.38 1.21 -12.91
CA ARG A 140 1.39 1.50 -13.95
C ARG A 140 2.81 1.40 -13.39
N TRP A 141 3.04 1.92 -12.19
CA TRP A 141 4.33 1.79 -11.51
C TRP A 141 4.68 0.33 -11.21
N VAL A 142 3.75 -0.40 -10.63
CA VAL A 142 3.93 -1.84 -10.35
C VAL A 142 4.19 -2.61 -11.64
N HIS A 143 3.45 -2.32 -12.71
CA HIS A 143 3.66 -2.92 -14.01
C HIS A 143 5.05 -2.58 -14.58
N HIS A 144 5.51 -1.34 -14.47
CA HIS A 144 6.84 -0.93 -14.92
C HIS A 144 7.96 -1.72 -14.22
N LEU A 145 7.87 -1.91 -12.90
CA LEU A 145 8.83 -2.71 -12.14
C LEU A 145 8.88 -4.16 -12.64
N PHE A 146 7.73 -4.81 -12.75
CA PHE A 146 7.67 -6.22 -13.17
C PHE A 146 7.99 -6.42 -14.66
N ALA A 147 7.64 -5.45 -15.51
CA ALA A 147 8.04 -5.47 -16.91
C ALA A 147 9.56 -5.34 -17.04
N THR A 148 10.21 -4.54 -16.20
CA THR A 148 11.67 -4.39 -16.20
C THR A 148 12.35 -5.64 -15.62
N PHE A 149 11.82 -6.20 -14.55
CA PHE A 149 12.27 -7.47 -13.96
C PHE A 149 12.23 -8.65 -14.94
N ALA A 150 11.21 -8.70 -15.81
CA ALA A 150 11.02 -9.77 -16.78
C ALA A 150 11.84 -9.62 -18.08
N ARG A 151 12.62 -8.55 -18.23
CA ARG A 151 13.44 -8.33 -19.45
C ARG A 151 14.57 -9.34 -19.51
N GLU A 152 14.90 -9.74 -20.74
CA GLU A 152 16.14 -10.46 -21.00
C GLU A 152 17.33 -9.56 -20.68
N VAL A 153 18.30 -10.14 -19.96
CA VAL A 153 19.49 -9.44 -19.50
C VAL A 153 20.55 -9.51 -20.60
N PRO A 154 21.13 -8.38 -21.03
CA PRO A 154 22.21 -8.39 -22.00
C PRO A 154 23.46 -9.13 -21.48
N ASP A 155 24.26 -9.66 -22.40
CA ASP A 155 25.52 -10.33 -22.06
C ASP A 155 26.43 -9.44 -21.22
N GLY A 156 26.97 -10.00 -20.14
CA GLY A 156 27.85 -9.29 -19.20
C GLY A 156 27.12 -8.53 -18.08
N TYR A 157 25.79 -8.52 -18.05
CA TYR A 157 24.99 -7.91 -16.97
C TYR A 157 24.34 -8.97 -16.07
N ALA A 158 23.97 -8.57 -14.86
CA ALA A 158 23.27 -9.42 -13.89
C ALA A 158 21.74 -9.21 -13.95
N PRO A 159 20.94 -10.27 -13.72
CA PRO A 159 19.49 -10.12 -13.62
C PRO A 159 19.07 -9.31 -12.40
N ILE A 160 17.95 -8.62 -12.56
CA ILE A 160 17.32 -7.85 -11.49
C ILE A 160 16.78 -8.82 -10.44
N GLN A 161 17.10 -8.54 -9.18
CA GLN A 161 16.61 -9.31 -8.04
C GLN A 161 15.29 -8.75 -7.52
N LEU A 162 14.45 -9.60 -6.92
CA LEU A 162 13.19 -9.16 -6.30
C LEU A 162 13.41 -8.06 -5.26
N LYS A 163 14.52 -8.14 -4.50
CA LYS A 163 14.92 -7.13 -3.52
C LYS A 163 15.15 -5.75 -4.17
N GLN A 164 15.71 -5.72 -5.37
CA GLN A 164 15.93 -4.47 -6.10
C GLN A 164 14.60 -3.78 -6.45
N LEU A 165 13.56 -4.54 -6.81
CA LEU A 165 12.22 -3.96 -7.03
C LEU A 165 11.66 -3.32 -5.76
N VAL A 166 11.84 -3.98 -4.61
CA VAL A 166 11.36 -3.47 -3.31
C VAL A 166 12.11 -2.19 -2.91
N GLU A 167 13.42 -2.12 -3.13
CA GLU A 167 14.19 -0.90 -2.85
C GLU A 167 13.87 0.24 -3.84
N ALA A 168 13.66 -0.06 -5.13
CA ALA A 168 13.21 0.92 -6.12
C ALA A 168 11.84 1.52 -5.74
N ASP A 169 10.89 0.65 -5.38
CA ASP A 169 9.56 1.03 -4.90
C ASP A 169 9.63 1.89 -3.64
N LYS A 170 10.45 1.48 -2.66
CA LYS A 170 10.69 2.26 -1.44
C LYS A 170 11.28 3.62 -1.74
N ARG A 171 12.28 3.70 -2.63
CA ARG A 171 12.89 4.97 -3.05
C ARG A 171 11.86 5.90 -3.70
N LEU A 172 10.99 5.37 -4.55
CA LEU A 172 9.93 6.17 -5.18
C LEU A 172 9.01 6.83 -4.15
N PHE A 173 8.50 6.07 -3.18
CA PHE A 173 7.60 6.63 -2.17
C PHE A 173 8.31 7.61 -1.22
N MET A 174 9.60 7.40 -0.92
CA MET A 174 10.39 8.36 -0.14
C MET A 174 10.55 9.70 -0.89
N LEU A 175 10.91 9.66 -2.18
CA LEU A 175 11.04 10.86 -3.00
C LEU A 175 9.70 11.57 -3.21
N ALA A 176 8.63 10.81 -3.46
CA ALA A 176 7.30 11.38 -3.58
C ALA A 176 6.92 12.14 -2.30
N ALA A 177 7.18 11.58 -1.11
CA ALA A 177 6.87 12.21 0.17
C ALA A 177 7.56 13.57 0.38
N GLU A 178 8.73 13.80 -0.24
CA GLU A 178 9.46 15.07 -0.16
C GLU A 178 8.83 16.19 -1.02
N CYS A 179 8.19 15.81 -2.13
CA CYS A 179 7.69 16.73 -3.15
C CYS A 179 6.17 16.97 -3.10
N LEU A 180 5.48 16.39 -2.12
CA LEU A 180 4.02 16.48 -2.04
C LEU A 180 3.52 17.74 -1.32
N PRO A 181 2.38 18.31 -1.77
CA PRO A 181 1.70 19.36 -1.05
C PRO A 181 1.06 18.83 0.25
N ALA A 182 0.61 19.74 1.12
CA ALA A 182 -0.05 19.38 2.37
C ALA A 182 -1.41 18.69 2.18
N ASP A 183 -2.18 19.09 1.15
CA ASP A 183 -3.43 18.40 0.78
C ASP A 183 -3.16 17.40 -0.34
N LEU A 184 -3.37 16.12 -0.01
CA LEU A 184 -3.12 14.99 -0.89
C LEU A 184 -4.36 14.56 -1.68
N ARG A 185 -5.51 15.21 -1.46
CA ARG A 185 -6.78 14.82 -2.08
C ARG A 185 -6.84 15.27 -3.54
N ALA A 186 -7.44 14.44 -4.40
CA ALA A 186 -7.88 14.88 -5.72
C ALA A 186 -9.08 15.82 -5.61
N ALA A 187 -9.27 16.65 -6.64
CA ALA A 187 -10.43 17.55 -6.73
C ALA A 187 -11.75 16.78 -6.81
N ARG A 188 -11.76 15.61 -7.47
CA ARG A 188 -12.88 14.67 -7.50
C ARG A 188 -12.40 13.23 -7.35
N ALA A 189 -13.27 12.36 -6.87
CA ALA A 189 -12.95 10.94 -6.71
C ALA A 189 -12.63 10.30 -8.07
N GLY A 190 -11.46 9.67 -8.17
CA GLY A 190 -10.99 9.01 -9.39
C GLY A 190 -10.26 9.92 -10.38
N GLU A 191 -10.15 11.22 -10.11
CA GLU A 191 -9.23 12.12 -10.82
C GLU A 191 -7.80 11.98 -10.29
N GLU A 192 -6.86 12.51 -11.07
CA GLU A 192 -5.44 12.49 -10.75
C GLU A 192 -5.15 13.16 -9.40
N THR A 193 -4.47 12.43 -8.51
CA THR A 193 -4.03 12.95 -7.21
C THR A 193 -2.65 13.62 -7.31
N PRO A 194 -2.22 14.43 -6.32
CA PRO A 194 -0.83 14.87 -6.22
C PRO A 194 0.17 13.71 -6.23
N LEU A 195 -0.15 12.56 -5.61
CA LEU A 195 0.72 11.39 -5.63
C LEU A 195 0.80 10.75 -7.01
N ASP A 196 -0.30 10.71 -7.78
CA ASP A 196 -0.30 10.18 -9.15
C ASP A 196 0.70 10.94 -10.03
N LYS A 197 0.72 12.28 -9.92
CA LYS A 197 1.68 13.14 -10.63
C LYS A 197 3.11 12.81 -10.26
N GLN A 198 3.39 12.66 -8.96
CA GLN A 198 4.74 12.33 -8.48
C GLN A 198 5.16 10.93 -8.94
N ILE A 199 4.27 9.93 -8.89
CA ILE A 199 4.55 8.58 -9.42
C ILE A 199 4.90 8.67 -10.91
N GLY A 200 4.14 9.41 -11.71
CA GLY A 200 4.39 9.58 -13.14
C GLY A 200 5.74 10.23 -13.46
N LEU A 201 6.14 11.25 -12.69
CA LEU A 201 7.43 11.93 -12.85
C LEU A 201 8.61 11.06 -12.40
N LEU A 202 8.46 10.38 -11.26
CA LEU A 202 9.54 9.63 -10.62
C LEU A 202 9.78 8.27 -11.28
N MET A 203 8.77 7.66 -11.90
CA MET A 203 8.85 6.33 -12.53
C MET A 203 10.04 6.16 -13.49
N TYR A 204 10.44 7.22 -14.18
CA TYR A 204 11.57 7.21 -15.13
C TYR A 204 12.79 8.00 -14.64
N SER A 205 12.81 8.37 -13.36
CA SER A 205 13.91 9.15 -12.80
C SER A 205 15.17 8.30 -12.63
N PRO A 206 16.38 8.85 -12.88
CA PRO A 206 17.64 8.13 -12.67
C PRO A 206 17.81 7.64 -11.24
N GLU A 207 17.24 8.36 -10.27
CA GLU A 207 17.30 8.03 -8.85
C GLU A 207 16.61 6.72 -8.49
N ILE A 208 15.64 6.29 -9.31
CA ILE A 208 14.95 5.01 -9.16
C ILE A 208 15.51 3.99 -10.14
N SER A 209 15.81 4.39 -11.38
CA SER A 209 16.36 3.49 -12.38
C SER A 209 17.70 2.87 -11.98
N GLN A 210 18.51 3.51 -11.14
CA GLN A 210 19.76 2.92 -10.63
C GLN A 210 19.57 1.62 -9.82
N TYR A 211 18.35 1.33 -9.36
CA TYR A 211 18.04 0.08 -8.67
C TYR A 211 17.68 -1.06 -9.64
N LEU A 212 17.30 -0.75 -10.88
CA LEU A 212 16.77 -1.67 -11.89
C LEU A 212 17.82 -1.93 -12.98
#